data_AF-Q20XG4-F1
#
_entry.id   AF-Q20XG4-F1
#
_cell.length_a   1.000
_cell.length_b   1.000
_cell.length_c   1.000
_cell.angle_alpha   90.00
_cell.angle_beta   90.00
_cell.angle_gamma   90.00
#
_symmetry.space_group_name_H-M   'P 1'
#
loop_
_entity.id
_entity.type
_entity.pdbx_description
1 polymer ?
#
loop_
_entity_poly.entity_id
_entity_poly.type
_entity_poly.pdbx_seq_one_letter_code
_entity_poly.pdbx_strand_id
1 'polypeptide(L)' 'MKHDLDGRHRDQDGEISKKHGNTLVGTLRKIYGRGFAAGHPDSAKLSEILLELNETSLSQLRHDHGPGHLEKKIAKASK' A
#
# COMPACT_ATOMS: atom_id res chain seq x y z
N MET A 1 7.24 -1.11 -31.97
CA MET A 1 7.00 -1.34 -30.54
C MET A 1 6.61 0.01 -29.93
N LYS A 2 5.33 0.25 -29.63
CA LYS A 2 4.89 1.50 -28.98
C LYS A 2 4.55 1.16 -27.52
N HIS A 3 5.44 1.58 -26.62
CA HIS A 3 5.19 1.66 -25.19
C HIS A 3 4.21 2.82 -24.99
N ASP A 4 2.91 2.54 -25.10
CA ASP A 4 1.89 3.50 -24.66
C ASP A 4 1.78 3.36 -23.14
N LEU A 5 2.22 4.42 -22.48
CA LEU A 5 2.41 4.53 -21.05
C LEU A 5 1.04 4.48 -20.38
N ASP A 6 0.82 3.40 -19.64
CA ASP A 6 -0.36 3.15 -18.83
C ASP A 6 -0.56 4.31 -17.84
N GLY A 7 -1.40 5.28 -18.21
CA GLY A 7 -1.89 6.36 -17.36
C GLY A 7 -2.82 5.87 -16.25
N ARG A 8 -2.84 4.56 -15.94
CA ARG A 8 -3.68 3.96 -14.89
C ARG A 8 -2.94 3.75 -13.58
N HIS A 9 -1.69 4.19 -13.50
CA HIS A 9 -0.87 4.09 -12.30
C HIS A 9 -1.46 4.85 -11.09
N ARG A 10 -2.07 6.03 -11.30
CA ARG A 10 -2.67 6.83 -10.22
C ARG A 10 -4.00 6.28 -9.68
N ASP A 11 -4.74 5.55 -10.51
CA ASP A 11 -6.06 5.05 -10.09
C ASP A 11 -5.91 3.91 -9.08
N GLN A 12 -4.89 3.06 -9.26
CA GLN A 12 -4.61 1.95 -8.35
C GLN A 12 -4.27 2.43 -6.94
N ASP A 13 -3.47 3.49 -6.81
CA ASP A 13 -3.18 4.08 -5.51
C ASP A 13 -4.44 4.72 -4.90
N GLY A 14 -5.24 5.43 -5.72
CA GLY A 14 -6.52 5.99 -5.28
C GLY A 14 -7.49 4.93 -4.75
N GLU A 15 -7.61 3.80 -5.44
CA GLU A 15 -8.42 2.65 -5.06
C GLU A 15 -7.93 2.00 -3.76
N ILE A 16 -6.61 1.81 -3.62
CA ILE A 16 -6.00 1.27 -2.40
C ILE A 16 -6.23 2.24 -1.22
N SER A 17 -6.06 3.55 -1.43
CA SER A 17 -6.36 4.57 -0.43
C SER A 17 -7.84 4.56 -0.04
N LYS A 18 -8.74 4.39 -1.00
CA LYS A 18 -10.18 4.39 -0.74
C LYS A 18 -10.63 3.13 0.01
N LYS A 19 -10.09 1.96 -0.36
CA LYS A 19 -10.48 0.66 0.21
C LYS A 19 -9.75 0.33 1.51
N HIS A 20 -8.47 0.68 1.58
CA HIS A 20 -7.56 0.34 2.67
C HIS A 20 -6.89 1.54 3.32
N GLY A 21 -7.27 2.78 2.99
CA GLY A 21 -6.64 3.99 3.53
C GLY A 21 -6.66 4.10 5.03
N ASN A 22 -7.71 3.59 5.70
CA ASN A 22 -7.79 3.57 7.15
C ASN A 22 -6.86 2.54 7.83
N THR A 23 -6.09 1.78 7.05
CA THR A 23 -5.10 0.83 7.59
C THR A 23 -3.91 1.58 8.15
N LEU A 24 -3.50 1.22 9.36
CA LEU A 24 -2.33 1.80 10.00
C LEU A 24 -1.02 1.28 9.38
N VAL A 25 -0.04 2.16 9.24
CA VAL A 25 1.32 1.82 8.78
C VAL A 25 1.94 0.72 9.62
N GLY A 26 1.71 0.73 10.93
CA GLY A 26 2.20 -0.31 11.83
C GLY A 26 1.73 -1.72 11.44
N THR A 27 0.50 -1.84 10.94
CA THR A 27 -0.05 -3.11 10.47
C THR A 27 0.62 -3.57 9.18
N LEU A 28 0.82 -2.66 8.23
CA LEU A 28 1.55 -2.95 6.98
C LEU A 28 3.01 -3.33 7.26
N ARG A 29 3.62 -2.68 8.25
CA ARG A 29 4.98 -2.97 8.71
C ARG A 29 5.12 -4.36 9.35
N LYS A 30 4.04 -4.92 9.93
CA LYS A 30 4.01 -6.33 10.37
C LYS A 30 3.95 -7.32 9.19
N ILE A 31 3.31 -6.93 8.09
CA ILE A 31 3.09 -7.76 6.89
C ILE A 31 4.33 -7.76 5.98
N TYR A 32 4.80 -6.57 5.66
CA TYR A 32 5.88 -6.31 4.69
C TYR A 32 7.24 -6.16 5.36
N GLY A 33 7.28 -5.93 6.67
CA GLY A 33 8.50 -5.75 7.46
C GLY A 33 8.78 -4.30 7.83
N ARG A 34 9.75 -4.11 8.75
CA ARG A 34 10.12 -2.79 9.33
C ARG A 34 10.54 -1.72 8.33
N GLY A 35 11.00 -2.12 7.13
CA GLY A 35 11.35 -1.20 6.06
C GLY A 35 10.16 -0.56 5.35
N PHE A 36 8.95 -1.08 5.52
CA PHE A 36 7.76 -0.51 4.92
C PHE A 36 7.45 0.86 5.53
N ALA A 37 7.25 1.86 4.66
CA ALA A 37 7.04 3.27 5.03
C ALA A 37 8.09 3.78 6.06
N ALA A 38 9.36 3.42 5.86
CA ALA A 38 10.44 3.88 6.72
C ALA A 38 10.45 5.42 6.76
N GLY A 39 10.37 6.02 7.95
CA GLY A 39 10.22 7.46 8.14
C GLY A 39 8.83 7.90 8.60
N HIS A 40 7.80 7.07 8.45
CA HIS A 40 6.45 7.36 8.93
C HIS A 40 6.12 6.69 10.27
N PRO A 41 5.27 7.31 11.10
CA PRO A 41 4.81 6.73 12.36
C PRO A 41 3.88 5.55 12.09
N ASP A 42 3.87 4.55 12.98
CA ASP A 42 2.98 3.38 12.87
C ASP A 42 1.49 3.75 12.92
N SER A 43 1.16 4.86 13.59
CA SER A 43 -0.19 5.38 13.72
C SER A 43 -0.64 6.21 12.51
N ALA A 44 0.22 6.44 11.52
CA ALA A 44 -0.20 7.07 10.27
C ALA A 44 -1.13 6.15 9.48
N LYS A 45 -2.04 6.75 8.72
CA LYS A 45 -2.93 6.03 7.82
C LYS A 45 -2.24 5.77 6.49
N LEU A 46 -2.54 4.62 5.90
CA LEU A 46 -2.06 4.27 4.56
C LEU A 46 -2.42 5.37 3.56
N SER A 47 -3.63 5.94 3.62
CA SER A 47 -4.05 7.02 2.71
C SER A 47 -3.21 8.29 2.81
N GLU A 48 -2.67 8.60 4.00
CA GLU A 48 -1.86 9.80 4.22
C GLU A 48 -0.48 9.62 3.63
N ILE A 49 0.13 8.47 3.91
CA ILE A 49 1.51 8.20 3.48
C ILE A 49 1.60 7.62 2.07
N LEU A 50 0.48 7.22 1.45
CA LEU A 50 0.48 6.56 0.14
C LEU A 50 1.20 7.40 -0.92
N LEU A 51 1.03 8.72 -0.85
CA LEU A 51 1.66 9.68 -1.75
C LEU A 51 3.15 9.89 -1.45
N GLU A 52 3.58 9.58 -0.23
CA GLU A 52 4.96 9.71 0.25
C GLU A 52 5.74 8.39 0.17
N LEU A 53 5.07 7.28 -0.12
CA LEU A 53 5.69 5.95 -0.23
C LEU A 53 6.66 5.87 -1.42
N ASN A 54 7.79 5.22 -1.18
CA ASN A 54 8.74 4.87 -2.23
C ASN A 54 8.15 3.81 -3.19
N GLU A 55 8.67 3.80 -4.41
CA GLU A 55 8.25 2.91 -5.50
C GLU A 55 8.31 1.42 -5.14
N THR A 56 9.28 1.01 -4.31
CA THR A 56 9.38 -0.36 -3.80
C THR A 56 8.17 -0.74 -2.93
N SER A 57 7.77 0.14 -2.01
CA SER A 57 6.61 -0.11 -1.14
C SER A 57 5.31 -0.11 -1.94
N LEU A 58 5.18 0.81 -2.91
CA LEU A 58 4.03 0.87 -3.81
C LEU A 58 3.91 -0.38 -4.69
N SER A 59 5.02 -0.87 -5.25
CA SER A 59 5.01 -2.10 -6.04
C SER A 59 4.53 -3.31 -5.24
N GLN A 60 4.99 -3.46 -3.99
CA GLN A 60 4.51 -4.53 -3.11
C GLN A 60 3.01 -4.40 -2.81
N LEU A 61 2.55 -3.18 -2.52
CA LEU A 61 1.16 -2.90 -2.20
C LEU A 61 0.22 -3.20 -3.37
N ARG A 62 0.59 -2.77 -4.58
CA ARG A 62 -0.19 -3.01 -5.80
C ARG A 62 -0.23 -4.47 -6.21
N HIS A 63 0.88 -5.19 -6.02
CA HIS A 63 0.93 -6.64 -6.28
C HIS A 63 -0.04 -7.42 -5.38
N ASP A 64 -0.11 -7.07 -4.09
CA ASP A 64 -1.01 -7.71 -3.13
C ASP A 64 -2.46 -7.23 -3.23
N HIS A 65 -2.69 -6.01 -3.72
CA HIS A 65 -4.04 -5.48 -3.90
C HIS A 65 -4.84 -6.27 -4.95
N GLY A 66 -4.19 -6.71 -6.03
CA GLY A 66 -4.85 -7.37 -7.17
C GLY A 66 -5.83 -8.49 -6.80
N PRO A 67 -5.39 -9.58 -6.15
CA PRO A 67 -6.28 -10.68 -5.77
C PRO A 67 -6.96 -10.52 -4.40
N GLY A 68 -7.00 -9.30 -3.83
CA GLY A 68 -7.50 -9.06 -2.47
C GLY A 68 -6.62 -9.68 -1.38
N HIS A 69 -5.36 -9.93 -1.69
CA HIS A 69 -4.39 -10.54 -0.77
C HIS A 69 -4.01 -9.56 0.34
N LEU A 70 -3.96 -8.27 0.01
CA LEU A 70 -3.71 -7.17 0.93
C LEU A 70 -4.69 -7.19 2.11
N GLU A 71 -6.00 -7.35 1.84
CA GLU A 71 -7.04 -7.39 2.87
C GLU A 71 -6.84 -8.54 3.86
N LYS A 72 -6.54 -9.75 3.34
CA LYS A 72 -6.28 -10.94 4.16
C LYS A 72 -5.05 -10.76 5.04
N LYS A 73 -3.99 -10.16 4.51
CA LYS A 73 -2.77 -9.86 5.26
C LYS A 73 -3.02 -8.83 6.35
N ILE A 74 -3.78 -7.77 6.07
CA ILE A 74 -4.19 -6.75 7.05
C ILE A 74 -5.03 -7.38 8.16
N ALA A 75 -6.04 -8.17 7.81
CA ALA A 75 -6.87 -8.89 8.77
C ALA A 75 -6.04 -9.81 9.69
N LYS A 76 -5.01 -10.47 9.14
CA LYS A 76 -4.08 -11.31 9.92
C LYS A 76 -3.17 -10.51 10.84
N ALA A 77 -2.71 -9.34 10.42
CA ALA A 77 -1.77 -8.51 11.17
C ALA A 77 -2.43 -7.57 12.20
N SER A 78 -3.73 -7.31 12.04
CA SER A 78 -4.57 -6.58 12.98
C SER A 78 -5.17 -7.47 14.08
N LYS A 79 -4.92 -8.78 14.02
CA LYS A 79 -5.37 -9.76 15.01
C LYS A 79 -4.37 -9.97 16.14
#